data_AF-A0A1E5PSX0-F1
#
_entry.id   AF-A0A1E5PSX0-F1
#
_cell.length_a   1.000
_cell.length_b   1.000
_cell.length_c   1.000
_cell.angle_alpha   90.00
_cell.angle_beta   90.00
_cell.angle_gamma   90.00
#
_symmetry.space_group_name_H-M   'P 1'
#
loop_
_entity.id
_entity.type
_entity.pdbx_description
1 polymer ?
#
loop_
_entity_poly.entity_id
_entity_poly.type
_entity_poly.pdbx_seq_one_letter_code
_entity_poly.pdbx_strand_id
1 'polypeptide(L)'
;MHFDDWVAKCYLTRRDHYRLADHFMWITWHPFRVKAWNTLCTPESVKKGLLLERNRLRVFGTPDESEAESLIDSSLAEDVAGRMWMFVLSEKQERLVITPENRALVFTELMKRGEL
;
A
#
# COMPACT_ATOMS: atom_id res chain seq x y z
N MET A 1 -12.04 8.19 1.02
CA MET A 1 -12.35 7.81 -0.38
C MET A 1 -11.11 7.25 -1.09
N HIS A 2 -9.96 7.91 -1.04
CA HIS A 2 -8.80 7.47 -1.84
C HIS A 2 -8.16 6.14 -1.43
N PHE A 3 -8.10 5.81 -0.14
CA PHE A 3 -7.43 4.59 0.34
C PHE A 3 -8.09 3.31 -0.18
N ASP A 4 -9.42 3.19 -0.08
CA ASP A 4 -10.11 1.96 -0.50
C ASP A 4 -10.00 1.73 -2.02
N ASP A 5 -9.91 2.81 -2.79
CA ASP A 5 -9.74 2.71 -4.24
C ASP A 5 -8.34 2.24 -4.61
N TRP A 6 -7.35 2.73 -3.86
CA TRP A 6 -5.98 2.24 -3.96
C TRP A 6 -5.89 0.76 -3.60
N VAL A 7 -6.52 0.31 -2.50
CA VAL A 7 -6.60 -1.12 -2.13
C VAL A 7 -7.15 -1.98 -3.27
N ALA A 8 -8.27 -1.57 -3.87
CA ALA A 8 -8.85 -2.31 -5.00
C ALA A 8 -7.96 -2.30 -6.25
N LYS A 9 -7.12 -1.27 -6.46
CA LYS A 9 -6.09 -1.28 -7.51
C LYS A 9 -4.94 -2.24 -7.16
N CYS A 10 -4.50 -2.29 -5.90
CA CYS A 10 -3.48 -3.25 -5.45
C CYS A 10 -3.92 -4.69 -5.70
N TYR A 11 -5.17 -5.01 -5.37
CA TYR A 11 -5.76 -6.32 -5.64
C TYR A 11 -5.76 -6.67 -7.14
N LEU A 12 -6.25 -5.76 -7.99
CA LEU A 12 -6.24 -5.93 -9.44
C LEU A 12 -4.82 -6.10 -10.00
N THR A 13 -3.88 -5.24 -9.61
CA THR A 13 -2.48 -5.33 -10.02
C THR A 13 -1.89 -6.67 -9.61
N ARG A 14 -2.18 -7.16 -8.40
CA ARG A 14 -1.66 -8.44 -7.94
C ARG A 14 -2.29 -9.63 -8.68
N ARG A 15 -3.58 -9.56 -9.00
CA ARG A 15 -4.30 -10.59 -9.78
C ARG A 15 -3.81 -10.67 -11.22
N ASP A 16 -3.78 -9.52 -11.90
CA ASP A 16 -3.67 -9.46 -13.36
C ASP A 16 -2.23 -9.17 -13.82
N HIS A 17 -1.43 -8.55 -12.95
CA HIS A 17 -0.11 -8.02 -13.29
C HIS A 17 0.92 -8.23 -12.18
N TYR A 18 0.93 -9.43 -11.60
CA TYR A 18 1.68 -9.80 -10.39
C TYR A 18 3.21 -9.53 -10.45
N ARG A 19 3.78 -9.34 -11.65
CA ARG A 19 5.20 -9.00 -11.88
C ARG A 19 5.51 -7.50 -11.85
N LEU A 20 4.49 -6.65 -11.92
CA LEU A 20 4.67 -5.19 -11.94
C LEU A 20 4.84 -4.58 -10.56
N ALA A 21 4.43 -5.28 -9.50
CA ALA A 21 4.55 -4.81 -8.13
C ALA A 21 4.73 -5.97 -7.16
N ASP A 22 5.71 -5.85 -6.26
CA ASP A 22 5.96 -6.80 -5.17
C ASP A 22 5.38 -6.29 -3.84
N HIS A 23 5.48 -4.98 -3.59
CA HIS A 23 4.92 -4.30 -2.42
C HIS A 23 4.06 -3.09 -2.82
N PHE A 24 3.09 -2.74 -1.98
CA PHE A 24 2.17 -1.62 -2.20
C PHE A 24 2.31 -0.59 -1.09
N MET A 25 2.74 0.62 -1.44
CA MET A 25 2.93 1.68 -0.45
C MET A 25 1.82 2.74 -0.55
N TRP A 26 1.21 3.05 0.59
CA TRP A 26 0.35 4.20 0.78
C TRP A 26 1.04 5.20 1.69
N ILE A 27 1.41 6.36 1.15
CA ILE A 27 2.10 7.44 1.87
C ILE A 27 1.19 8.66 1.91
N THR A 28 0.98 9.22 3.10
CA THR A 28 0.16 10.43 3.31
C THR A 28 0.76 11.33 4.38
N TRP A 29 0.55 12.64 4.26
CA TRP A 29 0.89 13.62 5.30
C TRP A 29 -0.28 13.91 6.24
N HIS A 30 -1.47 13.44 5.89
CA HIS A 30 -2.69 13.69 6.65
C HIS A 30 -3.14 12.38 7.32
N PRO A 31 -3.23 12.36 8.66
CA PRO A 31 -3.77 11.21 9.36
C PRO A 31 -5.23 10.99 8.95
N PHE A 32 -5.57 9.75 8.61
CA PHE A 32 -6.92 9.36 8.19
C PHE A 32 -7.31 8.09 8.91
N ARG A 33 -8.58 7.91 9.30
CA ARG A 33 -9.03 6.70 10.01
C ARG A 33 -8.16 6.34 11.23
N VAL A 34 -7.81 7.34 12.04
CA VAL A 34 -6.87 7.23 13.19
C VAL A 34 -7.17 6.07 14.13
N LYS A 35 -8.45 5.72 14.32
CA LYS A 35 -8.88 4.61 15.19
C LYS A 35 -8.71 3.21 14.58
N ALA A 36 -8.32 3.10 13.32
CA ALA A 36 -8.30 1.85 12.56
C ALA A 36 -6.94 1.56 11.91
N TRP A 37 -5.88 2.27 12.25
CA TRP A 37 -4.57 2.10 11.58
C TRP A 37 -4.01 0.69 11.68
N ASN A 38 -4.23 0.04 12.81
CA ASN A 38 -3.85 -1.36 13.04
C ASN A 38 -4.66 -2.36 12.20
N THR A 39 -5.78 -1.96 11.61
CA THR A 39 -6.64 -2.83 10.81
C THR A 39 -6.61 -2.51 9.32
N LEU A 40 -5.94 -1.42 8.90
CA LEU A 40 -5.96 -1.00 7.49
C LEU A 40 -5.23 -1.95 6.54
N CYS A 41 -4.22 -2.68 7.02
CA CYS A 41 -3.45 -3.67 6.25
C CYS A 41 -3.84 -5.11 6.62
N THR A 42 -5.11 -5.37 6.88
CA THR A 42 -5.63 -6.73 7.12
C THR A 42 -6.46 -7.22 5.93
N PRO A 43 -6.63 -8.54 5.76
CA PRO A 43 -7.46 -9.09 4.69
C PRO A 43 -8.89 -8.55 4.72
N GLU A 44 -9.46 -8.32 5.91
CA GLU A 44 -10.82 -7.78 6.08
C GLU A 44 -10.92 -6.34 5.56
N SER A 45 -9.90 -5.52 5.80
CA SER A 45 -9.82 -4.15 5.25
C SER A 45 -9.70 -4.19 3.73
N VAL A 46 -8.93 -5.14 3.19
CA VAL A 46 -8.87 -5.36 1.74
C VAL A 46 -10.25 -5.69 1.19
N LYS A 47 -10.89 -6.74 1.70
CA LYS A 47 -12.23 -7.18 1.29
C LYS A 47 -13.25 -6.05 1.36
N LYS A 48 -13.26 -5.29 2.46
CA LYS A 48 -14.13 -4.12 2.63
C LYS A 48 -13.90 -3.07 1.54
N GLY A 49 -12.66 -2.83 1.15
CA GLY A 49 -12.32 -1.92 0.05
C GLY A 49 -12.81 -2.42 -1.31
N LEU A 50 -12.74 -3.73 -1.56
CA LEU A 50 -13.21 -4.36 -2.80
C LEU A 50 -14.74 -4.28 -2.95
N LEU A 51 -15.48 -4.47 -1.85
CA LEU A 51 -16.95 -4.51 -1.84
C LEU A 51 -17.63 -3.14 -1.90
N LEU A 52 -16.87 -2.04 -1.87
CA LEU A 52 -17.46 -0.71 -2.07
C LEU A 52 -18.11 -0.63 -3.45
N GLU A 53 -19.31 -0.04 -3.53
CA GLU A 53 -20.12 0.09 -4.75
C GLU A 53 -19.31 0.54 -5.98
N ARG A 54 -18.48 1.57 -5.82
CA ARG A 54 -17.63 2.11 -6.89
C ARG A 54 -16.48 1.18 -7.34
N ASN A 55 -16.15 0.16 -6.55
CA ASN A 55 -15.08 -0.80 -6.82
C ASN A 55 -15.59 -2.12 -7.36
N ARG A 56 -16.82 -2.53 -6.99
CA ARG A 56 -17.39 -3.83 -7.39
C ARG A 56 -17.32 -4.07 -8.90
N LEU A 57 -17.81 -3.11 -9.69
CA LEU A 57 -17.86 -3.25 -11.15
C LEU A 57 -16.47 -3.41 -11.77
N ARG A 58 -15.47 -2.63 -11.32
CA ARG A 58 -14.12 -2.71 -11.88
C ARG A 58 -13.32 -3.92 -11.41
N VAL A 59 -13.60 -4.43 -10.20
CA VAL A 59 -12.87 -5.56 -9.64
C VAL A 59 -13.46 -6.89 -10.11
N PHE A 60 -14.79 -7.01 -10.05
CA PHE A 60 -15.52 -8.26 -10.23
C PHE A 60 -16.42 -8.29 -11.47
N GLY A 61 -16.61 -7.16 -12.16
CA GLY A 61 -17.48 -7.09 -13.33
C GLY A 61 -18.98 -7.07 -13.01
N THR A 62 -19.34 -7.02 -11.73
CA THR A 62 -20.74 -6.97 -11.27
C THR A 62 -20.95 -5.80 -10.30
N PRO A 63 -22.12 -5.13 -10.34
CA PRO A 63 -22.52 -4.19 -9.32
C PRO A 63 -23.15 -4.88 -8.09
N ASP A 64 -23.52 -6.16 -8.15
CA ASP A 64 -24.14 -6.86 -7.03
C ASP A 64 -23.13 -7.18 -5.91
N GLU A 65 -23.51 -6.93 -4.66
CA GLU A 65 -22.60 -7.11 -3.52
C GLU A 65 -22.41 -8.57 -3.11
N SER A 66 -23.47 -9.38 -3.16
CA SER A 66 -23.40 -10.80 -2.79
C SER A 66 -22.63 -11.60 -3.83
N GLU A 67 -22.86 -11.30 -5.11
CA GLU A 67 -22.09 -11.85 -6.22
C GLU A 67 -20.61 -11.42 -6.11
N ALA A 68 -20.34 -10.13 -5.90
CA ALA A 68 -18.98 -9.63 -5.71
C ALA A 68 -18.26 -10.31 -4.54
N GLU A 69 -18.95 -10.50 -3.40
CA GLU A 69 -18.38 -11.18 -2.23
C GLU A 69 -18.00 -12.63 -2.53
N SER A 70 -18.83 -13.34 -3.29
CA SER A 70 -18.53 -14.72 -3.72
C SER A 70 -17.33 -14.83 -4.66
N LEU A 71 -17.00 -13.74 -5.37
CA LEU A 71 -15.89 -13.67 -6.33
C LEU A 71 -14.55 -13.26 -5.69
N ILE A 72 -14.53 -12.94 -4.40
CA ILE A 72 -13.30 -12.57 -3.69
C ILE A 72 -12.42 -13.81 -3.51
N ASP A 73 -11.25 -13.80 -4.15
CA ASP A 73 -10.15 -14.68 -3.78
C ASP A 73 -9.56 -14.22 -2.42
N SER A 74 -9.81 -15.03 -1.38
CA SER A 74 -9.35 -14.74 -0.02
C SER A 74 -7.83 -14.87 0.13
N SER A 75 -7.20 -15.81 -0.58
CA SER A 75 -5.74 -15.98 -0.53
C SER A 75 -5.02 -14.79 -1.16
N LEU A 76 -5.58 -14.25 -2.24
CA LEU A 76 -5.08 -13.04 -2.86
C LEU A 76 -5.29 -11.81 -1.96
N ALA A 77 -6.42 -11.72 -1.25
CA ALA A 77 -6.64 -10.64 -0.29
C ALA A 77 -5.63 -10.69 0.87
N GLU A 78 -5.28 -11.88 1.34
CA GLU A 78 -4.22 -12.09 2.35
C GLU A 78 -2.84 -11.70 1.83
N ASP A 79 -2.49 -12.12 0.61
CA ASP A 79 -1.20 -11.78 -0.01
C ASP A 79 -1.07 -10.27 -0.24
N VAL A 80 -2.13 -9.61 -0.70
CA VAL A 80 -2.17 -8.14 -0.85
C VAL A 80 -1.99 -7.47 0.51
N ALA A 81 -2.72 -7.89 1.54
CA ALA A 81 -2.62 -7.34 2.88
C ALA A 81 -1.18 -7.46 3.45
N GLY A 82 -0.56 -8.63 3.29
CA GLY A 82 0.83 -8.86 3.71
C GLY A 82 1.88 -8.02 2.97
N ARG A 83 1.52 -7.47 1.80
CA ARG A 83 2.39 -6.65 0.95
C ARG A 83 2.12 -5.15 1.09
N MET A 84 1.09 -4.76 1.83
CA MET A 84 0.71 -3.35 2.03
C MET A 84 1.56 -2.68 3.10
N TRP A 85 2.05 -1.50 2.76
CA TRP A 85 2.84 -0.64 3.63
C TRP A 85 2.09 0.68 3.76
N MET A 86 1.85 1.13 4.99
CA MET A 86 1.11 2.37 5.24
C MET A 86 1.95 3.32 6.09
N PHE A 87 2.21 4.50 5.54
CA PHE A 87 3.00 5.53 6.16
C PHE A 87 2.18 6.81 6.30
N VAL A 88 2.08 7.29 7.53
CA VAL A 88 1.59 8.64 7.82
C VAL A 88 2.80 9.47 8.24
N LEU A 89 3.26 10.30 7.31
CA LEU A 89 4.40 11.18 7.52
C LEU A 89 3.93 12.52 8.10
N SER A 90 4.82 13.15 8.85
CA SER A 90 4.72 14.56 9.24
C SER A 90 5.68 15.39 8.39
N GLU A 91 5.41 16.69 8.24
CA GLU A 91 6.33 17.61 7.53
C GLU A 91 7.75 17.60 8.12
N LYS A 92 7.88 17.33 9.42
CA LYS A 92 9.19 17.21 10.08
C LYS A 92 9.96 15.96 9.61
N GLN A 93 9.27 14.86 9.33
CA GLN A 93 9.89 13.63 8.83
C GLN A 93 10.37 13.77 7.39
N GLU A 94 9.69 14.58 6.57
CA GLU A 94 10.14 14.87 5.19
C GLU A 94 11.51 15.56 5.16
N ARG A 95 11.79 16.42 6.16
CA ARG A 95 13.08 17.12 6.28
C ARG A 95 14.12 16.33 7.06
N LEU A 96 13.81 15.12 7.50
CA LEU A 96 14.73 14.27 8.27
C LEU A 96 15.72 13.56 7.32
N VAL A 97 16.56 14.36 6.68
CA VAL A 97 17.62 13.90 5.78
C VAL A 97 18.99 14.10 6.44
N ILE A 98 19.97 13.29 6.07
CA ILE A 98 21.36 13.49 6.50
C ILE A 98 21.86 14.85 6.01
N THR A 99 22.62 15.55 6.85
CA THR A 99 23.22 16.81 6.43
C THR A 99 24.26 16.57 5.33
N PRO A 100 24.57 17.57 4.49
CA PRO A 100 25.61 17.44 3.47
C PRO A 100 26.96 16.97 4.03
N GLU A 101 27.34 17.44 5.22
CA GLU A 101 28.59 17.07 5.89
C GLU A 101 28.58 15.59 6.30
N ASN A 102 27.50 15.13 6.93
CA ASN A 102 27.35 13.72 7.30
C ASN A 102 27.28 12.82 6.07
N ARG A 103 26.65 13.28 4.98
CA ARG A 103 26.66 12.58 3.69
C ARG A 103 28.06 12.44 3.13
N ALA A 104 28.89 13.48 3.20
CA ALA A 104 30.28 13.42 2.74
C ALA A 104 31.12 12.40 3.52
N LEU A 105 30.89 12.28 4.83
CA LEU A 105 31.54 11.26 5.67
C LEU A 105 31.17 9.84 5.22
N VAL A 106 29.88 9.57 4.98
CA VAL A 106 29.42 8.27 4.48
C VAL A 106 30.01 7.95 3.11
N PHE A 107 29.98 8.91 2.17
CA PHE A 107 30.57 8.75 0.84
C PHE A 107 32.07 8.44 0.88
N THR A 108 32.81 9.14 1.74
CA THR A 108 34.25 8.92 1.91
C THR A 108 34.54 7.50 2.40
N GLU A 109 33.73 7.00 3.33
CA GLU A 109 33.89 5.63 3.86
C GLU A 109 33.56 4.57 2.81
N LEU A 110 32.49 4.75 2.04
CA LEU A 110 32.12 3.84 0.95
C LEU A 110 33.19 3.78 -0.15
N MET A 111 33.78 4.93 -0.51
CA MET A 111 34.92 4.97 -1.47
C MET A 111 36.15 4.21 -0.94
N LYS A 112 36.47 4.34 0.36
CA LYS A 112 37.58 3.59 0.96
C LYS A 112 37.36 2.08 0.93
N ARG A 113 36.10 1.64 0.99
CA ARG A 113 35.70 0.22 0.93
C ARG A 113 35.58 -0.31 -0.50
N GLY A 114 35.60 0.55 -1.52
CA GLY A 114 35.38 0.17 -2.92
C GLY A 114 33.93 -0.22 -3.23
N GLU A 115 32.98 0.29 -2.46
CA GLU A 115 31.53 0.03 -2.61
C GLU A 115 30.83 1.14 -3.42
N LEU A 116 31.61 2.04 -4.03
CA LEU A 116 31.18 3.14 -4.90
C LEU A 116 31.97 3.13 -6.21
#